data_AF-A0A7S1D1E7-F1
#
_entry.id   AF-A0A7S1D1E7-F1
#
_cell.length_a   1.000
_cell.length_b   1.000
_cell.length_c   1.000
_cell.angle_alpha   90.00
_cell.angle_beta   90.00
_cell.angle_gamma   90.00
#
_symmetry.space_group_name_H-M   'P 1'
#
loop_
_entity.id
_entity.type
_entity.pdbx_description
1 polymer ?
#
loop_
_entity_poly.entity_id
_entity_poly.type
_entity_poly.pdbx_seq_one_letter_code
_entity_poly.pdbx_strand_id
1 'polypeptide(L)'
;SGAPQIQGFLSYFYGERHPAAAVELNPCLYNTVVAYSSHTPDGRCRFGNHTPCYDCESTPLDEVKFAHFTVCVKPWTCFLLRRYCQLCKDLLREWFRLRLSLEWSWGIQAPQGEIAFRHSYGYCSKGHSTKHGV
;
A
#
# COMPACT_ATOMS: atom_id res chain seq x y z
N SER A 1 -19.17 5.89 7.30
CA SER A 1 -18.00 5.21 7.87
C SER A 1 -16.75 5.91 7.38
N GLY A 2 -15.77 6.19 8.25
CA GLY A 2 -14.50 6.85 7.91
C GLY A 2 -13.40 5.85 7.53
N ALA A 3 -12.28 6.36 6.99
CA ALA A 3 -11.17 5.60 6.42
C ALA A 3 -10.87 4.27 7.15
N PRO A 4 -10.85 3.12 6.46
CA PRO A 4 -10.80 1.80 7.08
C PRO A 4 -9.49 1.47 7.82
N GLN A 5 -8.52 2.39 7.92
CA GLN A 5 -7.31 2.22 8.73
C GLN A 5 -7.45 2.76 10.15
N ILE A 6 -8.25 3.81 10.35
CA ILE A 6 -8.57 4.35 11.68
C ILE A 6 -9.92 3.75 12.08
N GLN A 7 -9.92 2.43 12.22
CA GLN A 7 -11.06 1.70 12.78
C GLN A 7 -10.95 1.73 14.30
N GLY A 8 -11.99 2.23 14.98
CA GLY A 8 -12.09 2.14 16.42
C GLY A 8 -12.49 3.45 17.09
N PHE A 9 -11.94 3.67 18.28
CA PHE A 9 -12.40 4.69 19.22
C PHE A 9 -12.46 6.10 18.64
N LEU A 10 -11.47 6.50 17.84
CA LEU A 10 -11.42 7.85 17.25
C LEU A 10 -12.53 8.09 16.22
N SER A 11 -12.79 7.13 15.34
CA SER A 11 -13.85 7.24 14.34
C SER A 11 -15.24 7.19 14.99
N TYR A 12 -15.41 6.40 16.05
CA TYR A 12 -16.62 6.40 16.88
C TYR A 12 -16.85 7.76 17.54
N PHE A 13 -15.87 8.25 18.32
CA PHE A 13 -15.99 9.51 19.04
C PHE A 13 -16.24 10.70 18.11
N TYR A 14 -15.56 10.75 16.96
CA TYR A 14 -15.80 11.79 15.97
C TYR A 14 -17.23 11.73 15.41
N GLY A 15 -17.74 10.53 15.10
CA GLY A 15 -19.12 10.36 14.63
C GLY A 15 -20.17 10.77 15.67
N GLU A 16 -19.94 10.46 16.94
CA GLU A 16 -20.81 10.89 18.05
C GLU A 16 -20.80 12.42 18.25
N ARG A 17 -19.63 13.06 18.14
CA ARG A 17 -19.48 14.51 18.33
C ARG A 17 -19.88 15.33 17.10
N HIS A 18 -19.74 14.76 15.91
CA HIS A 18 -19.99 15.42 14.63
C HIS A 18 -20.85 14.54 13.72
N PRO A 19 -22.13 14.35 14.08
CA PRO A 19 -23.04 13.55 13.28
C PRO A 19 -23.16 14.12 11.86
N ALA A 20 -23.12 13.24 10.87
CA ALA A 20 -23.19 13.56 9.43
C ALA A 20 -22.07 14.45 8.87
N ALA A 21 -21.00 14.74 9.62
CA ALA A 21 -19.87 15.53 9.12
C ALA A 21 -18.77 14.69 8.41
N ALA A 22 -18.87 13.37 8.49
CA ALA A 22 -17.89 12.45 7.90
C ALA A 22 -18.26 12.09 6.47
N VAL A 23 -17.27 12.13 5.57
CA VAL A 23 -17.37 11.65 4.19
C VAL A 23 -16.50 10.41 4.04
N GLU A 24 -17.05 9.38 3.40
CA GLU A 24 -16.30 8.18 3.03
C GLU A 24 -15.55 8.44 1.72
N LEU A 25 -14.22 8.28 1.75
CA LEU A 25 -13.37 8.46 0.56
C LEU A 25 -13.21 7.13 -0.18
N ASN A 26 -12.95 7.21 -1.49
CA ASN A 26 -12.62 6.03 -2.30
C ASN A 26 -11.34 5.36 -1.75
N PRO A 27 -11.43 4.12 -1.23
CA PRO A 27 -10.31 3.45 -0.60
C PRO A 27 -9.21 3.06 -1.60
N CYS A 28 -9.52 2.86 -2.88
CA CYS A 28 -8.52 2.55 -3.90
C CYS A 28 -7.65 3.76 -4.27
N LEU A 29 -8.08 4.98 -3.95
CA LEU A 29 -7.34 6.21 -4.25
C LEU A 29 -6.64 6.75 -3.00
N TYR A 30 -7.40 6.95 -1.93
CA TYR A 30 -6.95 7.68 -0.75
C TYR A 30 -6.40 6.78 0.34
N ASN A 31 -6.38 5.47 0.10
CA ASN A 31 -6.07 4.51 1.13
C ASN A 31 -5.75 3.11 0.56
N THR A 32 -5.07 3.05 -0.58
CA THR A 32 -5.03 1.81 -1.36
C THR A 32 -4.22 0.75 -0.66
N VAL A 33 -4.91 -0.28 -0.18
CA VAL A 33 -4.29 -1.51 0.29
C VAL A 33 -4.13 -2.52 -0.83
N VAL A 34 -4.50 -2.16 -2.07
CA VAL A 34 -4.50 -3.06 -3.24
C VAL A 34 -5.33 -4.33 -2.96
N ALA A 35 -6.52 -4.12 -2.41
CA ALA A 35 -7.48 -5.20 -2.20
C ALA A 35 -8.08 -5.67 -3.53
N TYR A 36 -8.07 -6.97 -3.75
CA TYR A 36 -8.83 -7.58 -4.84
C TYR A 36 -10.33 -7.48 -4.59
N SER A 37 -11.09 -7.29 -5.67
CA SER A 37 -12.55 -7.39 -5.61
C SER A 37 -12.93 -8.76 -5.05
N SER A 38 -13.53 -8.72 -3.86
CA SER A 38 -13.96 -9.93 -3.18
C SER A 38 -15.31 -9.72 -2.55
N HIS A 39 -16.16 -10.72 -2.76
CA HIS A 39 -17.43 -10.83 -2.10
C HIS A 39 -17.26 -11.76 -0.91
N THR A 40 -17.95 -11.45 0.18
CA THR A 40 -18.20 -12.41 1.25
C THR A 40 -19.14 -13.53 0.73
N PRO A 41 -19.26 -14.67 1.43
CA PRO A 41 -20.10 -15.80 0.97
C PRO A 41 -21.57 -15.43 0.72
N ASP A 42 -22.05 -14.39 1.39
CA ASP A 42 -23.39 -13.79 1.26
C ASP A 42 -23.48 -12.70 0.19
N GLY A 43 -22.46 -12.54 -0.66
CA GLY A 43 -22.49 -11.65 -1.82
C GLY A 43 -22.27 -10.16 -1.53
N ARG A 44 -21.85 -9.79 -0.30
CA ARG A 44 -21.50 -8.40 0.02
C ARG A 44 -20.04 -8.12 -0.30
N CYS A 45 -19.71 -6.87 -0.60
CA CYS A 45 -18.32 -6.48 -0.79
C CYS A 45 -17.54 -6.59 0.52
N ARG A 46 -16.35 -7.20 0.46
CA ARG A 46 -15.50 -7.38 1.65
C ARG A 46 -15.01 -6.05 2.25
N PHE A 47 -14.90 -5.00 1.43
CA PHE A 47 -14.31 -3.70 1.80
C PHE A 47 -15.31 -2.54 1.69
N GLY A 48 -16.43 -2.63 2.40
CA GLY A 48 -17.44 -1.56 2.50
C GLY A 48 -18.73 -1.89 1.74
N ASN A 49 -19.74 -1.04 1.87
CA ASN A 49 -21.06 -1.23 1.24
C ASN A 49 -21.15 -0.42 -0.06
N HIS A 50 -20.31 -0.74 -1.04
CA HIS A 50 -20.32 -0.08 -2.36
C HIS A 50 -20.81 -1.07 -3.42
N THR A 51 -21.48 -0.58 -4.48
CA THR A 51 -21.90 -1.42 -5.61
C THR A 51 -21.62 -0.67 -6.90
N PRO A 52 -20.77 -1.20 -7.80
CA PRO A 52 -20.03 -2.47 -7.69
C PRO A 52 -18.96 -2.45 -6.58
N CYS A 53 -18.50 -3.64 -6.16
CA CYS A 53 -17.36 -3.72 -5.24
C CYS A 53 -16.12 -3.08 -5.85
N TYR A 54 -15.32 -2.44 -5.01
CA TYR A 54 -14.02 -1.92 -5.43
C TYR A 54 -13.09 -3.06 -5.86
N ASP A 55 -12.49 -2.89 -7.04
CA ASP A 55 -11.36 -3.66 -7.49
C ASP A 55 -10.11 -2.77 -7.46
N CYS A 56 -9.39 -2.75 -6.33
CA CYS A 56 -8.28 -1.82 -6.22
C CYS A 56 -7.04 -2.30 -7.00
N GLU A 57 -6.96 -3.57 -7.41
CA GLU A 57 -5.82 -4.09 -8.20
C GLU A 57 -5.72 -3.47 -9.60
N SER A 58 -6.85 -3.04 -10.16
CA SER A 58 -6.93 -2.41 -11.49
C SER A 58 -6.81 -0.88 -11.44
N THR A 59 -6.63 -0.29 -10.25
CA THR A 59 -6.47 1.17 -10.10
C THR A 59 -5.20 1.64 -10.81
N PRO A 60 -5.29 2.64 -11.70
CA PRO A 60 -4.11 3.26 -12.30
C PRO A 60 -3.20 3.89 -11.25
N LEU A 61 -1.89 3.71 -11.39
CA LEU A 61 -0.90 4.20 -10.42
C LEU A 61 -0.98 5.72 -10.19
N ASP A 62 -1.23 6.48 -11.25
CA ASP A 62 -1.33 7.95 -11.24
C ASP A 62 -2.61 8.48 -10.56
N GLU A 63 -3.63 7.63 -10.44
CA GLU A 63 -4.82 7.94 -9.67
C GLU A 63 -4.61 7.73 -8.16
N VAL A 64 -3.72 6.83 -7.76
CA VAL A 64 -3.43 6.55 -6.34
C VAL A 64 -2.84 7.79 -5.66
N LYS A 65 -3.47 8.21 -4.55
CA LYS A 65 -3.04 9.36 -3.73
C LYS A 65 -2.30 8.92 -2.47
N PHE A 66 -2.73 7.83 -1.85
CA PHE A 66 -2.06 7.25 -0.69
C PHE A 66 -2.03 5.73 -0.80
N ALA A 67 -0.82 5.17 -0.67
CA ALA A 67 -0.58 3.74 -0.69
C ALA A 67 -0.35 3.19 0.71
N HIS A 68 -1.01 2.08 1.03
CA HIS A 68 -0.84 1.35 2.27
C HIS A 68 -0.40 -0.09 1.99
N PHE A 69 0.83 -0.41 2.39
CA PHE A 69 1.51 -1.67 2.05
C PHE A 69 1.06 -2.89 2.89
N THR A 70 -0.21 -2.98 3.26
CA THR A 70 -0.75 -4.14 4.01
C THR A 70 -0.72 -5.41 3.17
N VAL A 71 -1.27 -5.39 1.95
CA VAL A 71 -1.29 -6.55 1.04
C VAL A 71 0.04 -6.68 0.29
N CYS A 72 0.57 -5.57 -0.22
CA CYS A 72 1.80 -5.54 -1.03
C CYS A 72 3.10 -5.78 -0.24
N VAL A 73 3.00 -6.04 1.07
CA VAL A 73 4.08 -6.12 2.07
C VAL A 73 4.97 -4.88 2.16
N LYS A 74 5.60 -4.74 3.33
CA LYS A 74 6.49 -3.64 3.64
C LYS A 74 7.69 -3.62 2.66
N PRO A 75 7.96 -2.51 1.95
CA PRO A 75 8.99 -2.45 0.91
C PRO A 75 10.39 -2.89 1.38
N TRP A 76 10.78 -2.54 2.61
CA TRP A 76 12.08 -2.86 3.20
C TRP A 76 12.27 -4.33 3.60
N THR A 77 11.23 -5.16 3.54
CA THR A 77 11.34 -6.59 3.83
C THR A 77 11.84 -7.41 2.65
N CYS A 78 11.85 -6.83 1.44
CA CYS A 78 12.34 -7.47 0.21
C CYS A 78 11.78 -8.88 -0.07
N PHE A 79 10.61 -9.24 0.49
CA PHE A 79 9.94 -10.51 0.21
C PHE A 79 9.57 -10.63 -1.27
N LEU A 80 9.56 -11.86 -1.80
CA LEU A 80 9.43 -12.21 -3.22
C LEU A 80 8.37 -11.40 -4.00
N LEU A 81 8.81 -10.27 -4.55
CA LEU A 81 8.00 -9.31 -5.31
C LEU A 81 7.40 -9.89 -6.61
N ARG A 82 7.79 -11.11 -6.99
CA ARG A 82 7.27 -11.81 -8.17
C ARG A 82 5.81 -12.24 -8.01
N ARG A 83 5.30 -12.44 -6.78
CA ARG A 83 3.94 -12.98 -6.53
C ARG A 83 2.84 -11.93 -6.43
N TYR A 84 3.17 -10.64 -6.39
CA TYR A 84 2.15 -9.60 -6.28
C TYR A 84 1.56 -9.19 -7.64
N CYS A 85 0.35 -8.64 -7.59
CA CYS A 85 -0.30 -7.99 -8.73
C CYS A 85 0.54 -6.82 -9.25
N GLN A 86 0.17 -6.32 -10.43
CA GLN A 86 0.95 -5.29 -11.12
C GLN A 86 1.00 -3.97 -10.32
N LEU A 87 -0.13 -3.53 -9.75
CA LEU A 87 -0.17 -2.31 -8.95
C LEU A 87 0.77 -2.37 -7.73
N CYS A 88 0.85 -3.50 -7.02
CA CYS A 88 1.82 -3.65 -5.94
C CYS A 88 3.27 -3.47 -6.42
N LYS A 89 3.63 -4.03 -7.57
CA LYS A 89 4.98 -3.88 -8.13
C LYS A 89 5.30 -2.43 -8.48
N ASP A 90 4.31 -1.73 -9.02
CA ASP A 90 4.46 -0.33 -9.40
C ASP A 90 4.53 0.60 -8.17
N LEU A 91 3.71 0.36 -7.15
CA LEU A 91 3.79 1.07 -5.87
C LEU A 91 5.13 0.84 -5.16
N LEU A 92 5.64 -0.38 -5.19
CA LEU A 92 6.96 -0.70 -4.62
C LEU A 92 8.09 -0.02 -5.39
N ARG A 93 8.02 0.01 -6.73
CA ARG A 93 8.96 0.76 -7.57
C ARG A 93 8.97 2.25 -7.18
N GLU A 94 7.79 2.87 -7.06
CA GLU A 94 7.68 4.28 -6.66
C GLU A 94 8.21 4.52 -5.26
N TRP A 95 7.97 3.62 -4.31
CA TRP A 95 8.54 3.73 -2.97
C TRP A 95 10.06 3.76 -3.00
N PHE A 96 10.71 2.83 -3.73
CA PHE A 96 12.16 2.82 -3.82
C PHE A 96 12.71 4.02 -4.61
N ARG A 97 11.99 4.50 -5.63
CA ARG A 97 12.36 5.70 -6.38
C ARG A 97 12.36 6.94 -5.47
N LEU A 98 11.30 7.11 -4.67
CA LEU A 98 11.18 8.23 -3.73
C LEU A 98 12.23 8.15 -2.63
N ARG A 99 12.48 6.96 -2.09
CA ARG A 99 13.55 6.72 -1.13
C ARG A 99 14.91 7.12 -1.70
N LEU A 100 15.24 6.66 -2.90
CA LEU A 100 16.50 6.98 -3.56
C LEU A 100 16.66 8.50 -3.74
N SER A 101 15.61 9.17 -4.21
CA SER A 101 15.61 10.63 -4.38
C SER A 101 15.84 11.37 -3.06
N LEU A 102 15.24 10.89 -1.96
CA LEU A 102 15.41 11.47 -0.64
C LEU A 102 16.84 11.24 -0.10
N GLU A 103 17.34 10.01 -0.21
CA GLU A 103 18.69 9.66 0.24
C GLU A 103 19.77 10.43 -0.54
N TRP A 104 19.58 10.63 -1.86
CA TRP A 104 20.45 11.52 -2.64
C TRP A 104 20.42 12.96 -2.14
N SER A 105 19.25 13.49 -1.76
CA SER A 105 19.16 14.85 -1.20
C SER A 105 19.91 14.98 0.14
N TRP A 106 20.18 13.86 0.81
CA TRP A 106 20.97 13.79 2.05
C TRP A 106 22.45 13.46 1.81
N GLY A 107 22.88 13.33 0.55
CA GLY A 107 24.25 12.94 0.21
C GLY A 107 24.55 11.45 0.43
N ILE A 108 23.53 10.61 0.64
CA ILE A 108 23.67 9.16 0.76
C ILE A 108 23.69 8.56 -0.64
N GLN A 109 24.69 7.71 -0.92
CA GLN A 109 24.80 7.02 -2.21
C GLN A 109 23.91 5.78 -2.24
N ALA A 110 23.46 5.41 -3.45
CA ALA A 110 22.66 4.20 -3.65
C ALA A 110 23.43 2.93 -3.21
N PRO A 111 22.75 1.90 -2.69
CA PRO A 111 23.39 0.64 -2.36
C PRO A 111 24.07 0.01 -3.59
N GLN A 112 25.30 -0.45 -3.41
CA GLN A 112 26.05 -1.19 -4.43
C GLN A 112 25.85 -2.70 -4.24
N GLY A 113 25.53 -3.46 -5.30
CA GLY A 113 25.44 -4.93 -5.24
C GLY A 113 24.56 -5.59 -6.29
N GLU A 114 24.58 -6.93 -6.34
CA GLU A 114 23.70 -7.72 -7.23
C GLU A 114 22.24 -7.58 -6.83
N ILE A 115 21.44 -6.99 -7.72
CA ILE A 115 20.05 -6.63 -7.49
C ILE A 115 19.15 -7.87 -7.59
N ALA A 116 18.45 -8.22 -6.50
CA ALA A 116 17.44 -9.29 -6.49
C ALA A 116 16.09 -8.82 -7.08
N PHE A 117 15.80 -7.52 -7.01
CA PHE A 117 14.64 -6.90 -7.65
C PHE A 117 15.04 -5.63 -8.39
N ARG A 118 15.07 -5.66 -9.74
CA ARG A 118 15.60 -4.55 -10.57
C ARG A 118 15.04 -3.17 -10.18
N HIS A 119 13.78 -3.11 -9.75
CA HIS A 119 13.11 -1.87 -9.40
C HIS A 119 13.27 -1.43 -7.93
N SER A 120 14.11 -2.11 -7.14
CA SER A 120 14.53 -1.61 -5.83
C SER A 120 15.81 -0.80 -5.87
N TYR A 121 16.38 -0.48 -7.05
CA TYR A 121 17.57 0.39 -7.15
C TYR A 121 18.74 -0.05 -6.23
N GLY A 122 18.91 -1.36 -6.02
CA GLY A 122 19.95 -1.92 -5.15
C GLY A 122 19.53 -2.19 -3.71
N TYR A 123 18.40 -1.65 -3.23
CA TYR A 123 17.94 -1.85 -1.83
C TYR A 123 17.52 -3.29 -1.50
N CYS A 124 17.22 -4.10 -2.52
CA CYS A 124 17.02 -5.54 -2.34
C CYS A 124 18.10 -6.29 -3.11
N SER A 125 19.17 -6.68 -2.42
CA SER A 125 20.30 -7.43 -2.97
C SER A 125 20.17 -8.94 -2.70
N LYS A 126 20.83 -9.77 -3.52
CA LYS A 126 20.96 -11.21 -3.22
C LYS A 126 21.73 -11.37 -1.91
N GLY A 127 21.08 -11.93 -0.89
CA GLY A 127 21.62 -12.04 0.48
C GLY A 127 20.83 -11.24 1.53
N HIS A 128 20.01 -10.28 1.11
CA HIS A 128 19.10 -9.53 1.97
C HIS A 128 17.77 -10.27 2.24
N SER A 129 17.78 -11.60 2.20
CA SER A 129 16.73 -12.39 2.86
C SER A 129 16.91 -12.18 4.36
N THR A 130 16.25 -11.18 4.92
CA THR A 130 16.39 -10.86 6.34
C THR A 130 15.98 -12.07 7.17
N LYS A 131 16.98 -12.75 7.75
CA LYS A 131 16.82 -13.28 9.09
C LYS A 131 16.42 -12.11 9.97
N HIS A 132 15.38 -12.30 10.77
CA HIS A 132 14.85 -11.35 11.74
C HIS A 132 15.94 -10.61 12.54
N GLY A 133 15.78 -9.30 12.74
CA GLY A 133 16.55 -8.44 13.64
C GLY A 133 16.46 -6.99 13.14
N VAL A 134 15.94 -6.01 13.87
CA VAL A 134 15.64 -5.81 15.30
C VAL A 134 14.23 -5.24 15.43
#